data_AF-A0A1F7MLG0-F1
#
_entry.id   AF-A0A1F7MLG0-F1
#
_cell.length_a   1.000
_cell.length_b   1.000
_cell.length_c   1.000
_cell.angle_alpha   90.00
_cell.angle_beta   90.00
_cell.angle_gamma   90.00
#
_symmetry.space_group_name_H-M   'P 1'
#
loop_
_entity.id
_entity.type
_entity.pdbx_description
1 polymer ?
#
loop_
_entity_poly.entity_id
_entity_poly.type
_entity_poly.pdbx_seq_one_letter_code
_entity_poly.pdbx_strand_id
1 'polypeptide(L)'
;MDLLDLDDGGWAQLEHAYGSAADIPALLRQLRSFPPGRDYQSEPYFSLWSALCHQGEVYTASYAAVPHLVDALLGSPSPVYGSPLQLVTCIEIARASGRGPDMPAALASSYWAALRRVPDVVRAMANSSCDEAACRVAAAALAVANGHGRLAEAILALEPSLLDAFMAWVTER
;
A
#
# COMPACT_ATOMS: atom_id res chain seq x y z
N MET A 1 -7.46 4.08 -20.50
CA MET A 1 -6.16 4.76 -20.43
C MET A 1 -5.31 3.91 -19.53
N ASP A 2 -4.14 3.56 -20.03
CA ASP A 2 -3.32 2.48 -19.50
C ASP A 2 -2.44 2.97 -18.34
N LEU A 3 -1.84 2.01 -17.65
CA LEU A 3 -0.83 2.23 -16.61
C LEU A 3 0.19 3.29 -17.04
N LEU A 4 0.44 4.30 -16.19
CA LEU A 4 1.53 5.25 -16.42
C LEU A 4 2.87 4.52 -16.36
N ASP A 5 3.58 4.48 -17.48
CA ASP A 5 4.85 3.77 -17.59
C ASP A 5 5.93 4.41 -16.68
N LEU A 6 6.90 3.62 -16.22
CA LEU A 6 7.98 4.12 -15.36
C LEU A 6 8.98 5.02 -16.12
N ASP A 7 9.03 4.93 -17.45
CA ASP A 7 9.84 5.78 -18.32
C ASP A 7 9.08 7.05 -18.79
N ASP A 8 7.80 7.19 -18.44
CA ASP A 8 6.97 8.33 -18.84
C ASP A 8 7.35 9.61 -18.08
N GLY A 9 7.54 10.72 -18.80
CA GLY A 9 7.83 12.03 -18.19
C GLY A 9 6.66 12.61 -17.36
N GLY A 10 5.45 12.05 -17.48
CA GLY A 10 4.27 12.42 -16.72
C GLY A 10 4.42 12.28 -15.21
N TRP A 11 5.34 11.44 -14.73
CA TRP A 11 5.69 11.37 -13.30
C TRP A 11 6.14 12.70 -12.72
N ALA A 12 6.84 13.54 -13.50
CA ALA A 12 7.29 14.85 -13.04
C ALA A 12 6.13 15.84 -12.82
N GLN A 13 4.95 15.57 -13.39
CA GLN A 13 3.72 16.36 -13.21
C GLN A 13 2.88 15.89 -12.01
N LEU A 14 3.23 14.75 -11.41
CA LEU A 14 2.61 14.25 -10.20
C LEU A 14 3.38 14.75 -8.98
N GLU A 15 2.72 14.74 -7.83
CA GLU A 15 3.28 15.18 -6.56
C GLU A 15 3.26 14.04 -5.54
N HIS A 16 4.23 14.08 -4.63
CA HIS A 16 4.30 13.32 -3.39
C HIS A 16 4.61 14.28 -2.22
N ALA A 17 4.83 13.75 -1.02
CA ALA A 17 5.02 14.54 0.20
C ALA A 17 6.11 15.63 0.18
N TYR A 18 7.04 15.59 -0.77
CA TYR A 18 8.20 16.49 -0.85
C TYR A 18 8.28 17.23 -2.20
N GLY A 19 7.22 17.18 -3.01
CA GLY A 19 7.16 17.86 -4.31
C GLY A 19 7.01 16.89 -5.49
N SER A 20 7.72 17.18 -6.58
CA SER A 20 7.60 16.44 -7.86
C SER A 20 7.99 14.97 -7.72
N ALA A 21 7.20 14.08 -8.34
CA ALA A 21 7.39 12.63 -8.27
C ALA A 21 8.28 12.02 -9.37
N ALA A 22 9.20 12.81 -9.93
CA ALA A 22 10.15 12.33 -10.94
C ALA A 22 11.12 11.24 -10.42
N ASP A 23 11.28 11.11 -9.11
CA ASP A 23 12.16 10.16 -8.43
C ASP A 23 11.47 8.80 -8.14
N ILE A 24 10.14 8.79 -7.97
CA ILE A 24 9.35 7.59 -7.64
C ILE A 24 9.57 6.42 -8.61
N PRO A 25 9.68 6.62 -9.95
CA PRO A 25 9.92 5.51 -10.85
C PRO A 25 11.23 4.75 -10.58
N ALA A 26 12.27 5.43 -10.12
CA ALA A 26 13.55 4.78 -9.78
C ALA A 26 13.38 3.86 -8.56
N LEU A 27 12.65 4.33 -7.54
CA LEU A 27 12.32 3.55 -6.35
C LEU A 27 11.45 2.33 -6.68
N LEU A 28 10.45 2.49 -7.55
CA LEU A 28 9.60 1.38 -8.01
C LEU A 28 10.40 0.34 -8.81
N ARG A 29 11.40 0.74 -9.60
CA ARG A 29 12.31 -0.22 -10.26
C ARG A 29 13.15 -1.00 -9.26
N GLN A 30 13.70 -0.33 -8.23
CA GLN A 30 14.45 -1.00 -7.17
C GLN A 30 13.58 -2.03 -6.44
N LEU A 31 12.32 -1.68 -6.18
CA LEU A 31 11.36 -2.57 -5.51
C LEU A 31 11.15 -3.88 -6.27
N ARG A 32 11.17 -3.87 -7.62
CA ARG A 32 11.00 -5.09 -8.43
C ARG A 32 12.06 -6.15 -8.17
N SER A 33 13.22 -5.77 -7.65
CA SER A 33 14.27 -6.73 -7.25
C SER A 33 14.08 -7.28 -5.84
N PHE A 34 13.09 -6.78 -5.08
CA PHE A 34 12.81 -7.12 -3.69
C PHE A 34 14.08 -7.20 -2.82
N PRO A 35 14.82 -6.09 -2.69
CA PRO A 35 16.06 -6.10 -1.91
C PRO A 35 15.77 -6.48 -0.46
N PRO A 36 16.69 -7.18 0.23
CA PRO A 36 16.47 -7.60 1.60
C PRO A 36 16.18 -6.41 2.52
N GLY A 37 15.00 -6.41 3.15
CA GLY A 37 14.65 -5.47 4.21
C GLY A 37 15.13 -5.98 5.56
N ARG A 38 15.88 -5.18 6.30
CA ARG A 38 16.34 -5.52 7.67
C ARG A 38 15.46 -4.88 8.73
N ASP A 39 14.92 -3.72 8.43
CA ASP A 39 14.14 -2.88 9.32
C ASP A 39 13.25 -1.91 8.51
N TYR A 40 12.54 -1.04 9.23
CA TYR A 40 11.65 -0.04 8.64
C TYR A 40 12.37 1.06 7.83
N GLN A 41 13.70 1.17 7.93
CA GLN A 41 14.50 2.16 7.21
C GLN A 41 15.10 1.60 5.91
N SER A 42 14.84 0.33 5.61
CA SER A 42 15.40 -0.33 4.45
C SER A 42 14.85 0.25 3.15
N GLU A 43 15.73 0.53 2.19
CA GLU A 43 15.36 1.07 0.88
C GLU A 43 15.02 -0.04 -0.13
N PRO A 44 14.12 0.20 -1.09
CA PRO A 44 13.40 1.46 -1.35
C PRO A 44 12.12 1.63 -0.50
N TYR A 45 11.85 0.72 0.43
CA TYR A 45 10.58 0.65 1.17
C TYR A 45 10.33 1.92 1.98
N PHE A 46 11.35 2.39 2.70
CA PHE A 46 11.27 3.61 3.48
C PHE A 46 10.97 4.83 2.61
N SER A 47 11.74 5.07 1.54
CA SER A 47 11.54 6.23 0.66
C SER A 47 10.17 6.19 -0.03
N LEU A 48 9.73 5.02 -0.50
CA LEU A 48 8.39 4.86 -1.08
C LEU A 48 7.30 5.19 -0.06
N TRP A 49 7.39 4.66 1.15
CA TRP A 49 6.42 4.97 2.21
C TRP A 49 6.41 6.46 2.55
N SER A 50 7.59 7.01 2.80
CA SER A 50 7.76 8.39 3.23
C SER A 50 7.26 9.40 2.20
N ALA A 51 7.42 9.09 0.91
CA ALA A 51 6.93 9.94 -0.17
C ALA A 51 5.42 9.73 -0.44
N LEU A 52 4.96 8.48 -0.53
CA LEU A 52 3.64 8.15 -1.07
C LEU A 52 2.52 8.07 -0.01
N CYS A 53 2.85 7.96 1.28
CA CYS A 53 1.87 7.86 2.36
C CYS A 53 2.36 8.58 3.63
N HIS A 54 2.78 9.84 3.50
CA HIS A 54 3.39 10.59 4.59
C HIS A 54 2.37 10.92 5.68
N GLN A 55 2.62 10.43 6.90
CA GLN A 55 1.75 10.69 8.07
C GLN A 55 0.26 10.37 7.84
N GLY A 56 -0.03 9.42 6.95
CA GLY A 56 -1.39 9.00 6.62
C GLY A 56 -2.09 9.82 5.53
N GLU A 57 -1.38 10.76 4.89
CA GLU A 57 -1.85 11.49 3.70
C GLU A 57 -1.27 10.89 2.42
N VAL A 58 -2.02 11.03 1.32
CA VAL A 58 -1.64 10.55 -0.02
C VAL A 58 -1.66 11.67 -1.04
N TYR A 59 -1.06 11.39 -2.19
CA TYR A 59 -0.79 12.35 -3.25
C TYR A 59 -1.09 11.74 -4.62
N THR A 60 -0.99 12.53 -5.69
CA THR A 60 -1.27 12.04 -7.05
C THR A 60 -0.29 10.94 -7.48
N ALA A 61 0.96 11.00 -7.01
CA ALA A 61 1.95 9.94 -7.22
C ALA A 61 1.58 8.64 -6.50
N SER A 62 0.91 8.70 -5.35
CA SER A 62 0.42 7.52 -4.62
C SER A 62 -0.52 6.70 -5.49
N TYR A 63 -1.44 7.37 -6.20
CA TYR A 63 -2.37 6.71 -7.12
C TYR A 63 -1.67 6.11 -8.33
N ALA A 64 -0.67 6.79 -8.90
CA ALA A 64 0.11 6.26 -10.00
C ALA A 64 0.99 5.06 -9.59
N ALA A 65 1.45 5.01 -8.34
CA ALA A 65 2.31 3.95 -7.83
C ALA A 65 1.58 2.64 -7.52
N VAL A 66 0.31 2.69 -7.08
CA VAL A 66 -0.45 1.48 -6.66
C VAL A 66 -0.41 0.35 -7.68
N PRO A 67 -0.66 0.56 -8.98
CA PRO A 67 -0.56 -0.51 -9.97
C PRO A 67 0.83 -1.16 -10.03
N HIS A 68 1.91 -0.38 -9.95
CA HIS A 68 3.28 -0.90 -9.96
C HIS A 68 3.62 -1.68 -8.69
N LEU A 69 3.12 -1.24 -7.53
CA LEU A 69 3.27 -1.95 -6.25
C LEU A 69 2.57 -3.31 -6.30
N VAL A 70 1.33 -3.35 -6.80
CA VAL A 70 0.56 -4.60 -6.94
C VAL A 70 1.21 -5.55 -7.95
N ASP A 71 1.67 -5.04 -9.10
CA ASP A 71 2.38 -5.85 -10.09
C ASP A 71 3.68 -6.44 -9.54
N ALA A 72 4.46 -5.66 -8.79
CA ALA A 72 5.67 -6.16 -8.14
C ALA A 72 5.33 -7.29 -7.15
N LEU A 73 4.33 -7.09 -6.29
CA LEU A 73 3.89 -8.08 -5.30
C LEU A 73 3.43 -9.41 -5.93
N LEU A 74 2.79 -9.36 -7.10
CA LEU A 74 2.37 -10.56 -7.83
C LEU A 74 3.52 -11.25 -8.57
N GLY A 75 4.57 -10.50 -8.94
CA GLY A 75 5.77 -11.05 -9.57
C GLY A 75 6.67 -11.83 -8.61
N SER A 76 6.68 -11.47 -7.33
CA SER A 76 7.52 -12.10 -6.30
C SER A 76 6.82 -12.11 -4.93
N PRO A 77 5.88 -13.05 -4.70
CA PRO A 77 5.19 -13.15 -3.42
C PRO A 77 6.14 -13.72 -2.36
N SER A 78 6.68 -12.86 -1.48
CA SER A 78 7.45 -13.29 -0.30
C SER A 78 6.86 -12.66 0.96
N PRO A 79 6.63 -13.46 2.04
CA PRO A 79 6.03 -13.00 3.29
C PRO A 79 6.92 -12.03 4.08
N VAL A 80 8.20 -11.92 3.74
CA VAL A 80 9.17 -10.99 4.40
C VAL A 80 8.88 -9.52 4.07
N TYR A 81 7.91 -9.25 3.20
CA TYR A 81 7.65 -7.91 2.66
C TYR A 81 6.19 -7.47 2.87
N GLY A 82 5.70 -7.47 4.11
CA GLY A 82 4.39 -6.88 4.45
C GLY A 82 4.30 -5.38 4.13
N SER A 83 5.43 -4.67 4.07
CA SER A 83 5.49 -3.21 3.90
C SER A 83 4.87 -2.69 2.58
N PRO A 84 5.17 -3.24 1.37
CA PRO A 84 4.51 -2.78 0.14
C PRO A 84 2.99 -3.03 0.10
N LEU A 85 2.50 -4.18 0.59
CA LEU A 85 1.05 -4.43 0.63
C LEU A 85 0.37 -3.51 1.65
N GLN A 86 1.02 -3.29 2.79
CA GLN A 86 0.56 -2.32 3.78
C GLN A 86 0.53 -0.90 3.20
N LEU A 87 1.51 -0.52 2.37
CA LEU A 87 1.53 0.78 1.70
C LEU A 87 0.34 0.93 0.74
N VAL A 88 0.08 -0.06 -0.12
CA VAL A 88 -1.11 -0.07 -1.01
C VAL A 88 -2.39 0.07 -0.18
N THR A 89 -2.47 -0.64 0.95
CA THR A 89 -3.62 -0.61 1.85
C THR A 89 -3.81 0.77 2.47
N CYS A 90 -2.76 1.38 3.02
CA CYS A 90 -2.80 2.72 3.59
C CYS A 90 -3.14 3.78 2.54
N ILE A 91 -2.65 3.64 1.31
CA ILE A 91 -2.98 4.56 0.22
C ILE A 91 -4.49 4.56 -0.04
N GLU A 92 -5.10 3.37 -0.14
CA GLU A 92 -6.54 3.27 -0.39
C GLU A 92 -7.38 3.72 0.80
N ILE A 93 -6.95 3.46 2.04
CA ILE A 93 -7.61 4.00 3.24
C ILE A 93 -7.59 5.53 3.19
N ALA A 94 -6.41 6.14 2.99
CA ALA A 94 -6.28 7.59 2.96
C ALA A 94 -7.13 8.21 1.85
N ARG A 95 -7.12 7.63 0.64
CA ARG A 95 -7.98 8.05 -0.47
C ARG A 95 -9.47 7.97 -0.09
N ALA A 96 -9.92 6.85 0.44
CA ALA A 96 -11.32 6.63 0.82
C ALA A 96 -11.78 7.57 1.95
N SER A 97 -10.85 8.00 2.80
CA SER A 97 -11.09 8.94 3.91
C SER A 97 -10.87 10.41 3.54
N GLY A 98 -10.57 10.73 2.28
CA GLY A 98 -10.35 12.11 1.82
C GLY A 98 -9.04 12.75 2.31
N ARG A 99 -8.04 11.94 2.72
CA ARG A 99 -6.71 12.40 3.15
C ARG A 99 -5.74 12.51 1.96
N GLY A 100 -6.12 13.27 0.95
CA GLY A 100 -5.33 13.48 -0.25
C GLY A 100 -6.12 14.19 -1.35
N PRO A 101 -5.48 14.54 -2.48
CA PRO A 101 -6.15 15.19 -3.60
C PRO A 101 -7.10 14.22 -4.32
N ASP A 102 -8.01 14.77 -5.11
CA ASP A 102 -8.80 13.97 -6.05
C ASP A 102 -7.89 13.18 -6.99
N MET A 103 -8.29 11.95 -7.29
CA MET A 103 -7.52 11.10 -8.20
C MET A 103 -7.63 11.63 -9.64
N PRO A 104 -6.50 11.89 -10.32
CA PRO A 104 -6.51 12.25 -11.73
C PRO A 104 -7.25 11.19 -12.56
N ALA A 105 -8.19 11.61 -13.41
CA ALA A 105 -9.05 10.70 -14.18
C ALA A 105 -8.24 9.73 -15.07
N ALA A 106 -7.07 10.16 -15.54
CA ALA A 106 -6.15 9.33 -16.33
C ALA A 106 -5.62 8.10 -15.56
N LEU A 107 -5.48 8.19 -14.23
CA LEU A 107 -4.94 7.13 -13.38
C LEU A 107 -6.00 6.16 -12.87
N ALA A 108 -7.29 6.55 -12.92
CA ALA A 108 -8.37 5.81 -12.27
C ALA A 108 -8.50 4.37 -12.79
N SER A 109 -8.42 4.16 -14.10
CA SER A 109 -8.64 2.83 -14.69
C SER A 109 -7.60 1.81 -14.20
N SER A 110 -6.31 2.15 -14.25
CA SER A 110 -5.21 1.31 -13.78
C SER A 110 -5.24 1.12 -12.26
N TYR A 111 -5.53 2.19 -11.51
CA TYR A 111 -5.64 2.14 -10.05
C TYR A 111 -6.70 1.11 -9.59
N TRP A 112 -7.91 1.20 -10.14
CA TRP A 112 -9.00 0.27 -9.80
C TRP A 112 -8.74 -1.15 -10.29
N ALA A 113 -8.09 -1.31 -11.44
CA ALA A 113 -7.67 -2.62 -11.93
C ALA A 113 -6.65 -3.28 -10.99
N ALA A 114 -5.71 -2.52 -10.45
CA ALA A 114 -4.75 -2.99 -9.47
C ALA A 114 -5.41 -3.37 -8.14
N LEU A 115 -6.31 -2.53 -7.60
CA LEU A 115 -7.02 -2.85 -6.36
C LEU A 115 -7.85 -4.14 -6.45
N ARG A 116 -8.47 -4.42 -7.60
CA ARG A 116 -9.18 -5.69 -7.83
C ARG A 116 -8.28 -6.93 -7.77
N ARG A 117 -6.97 -6.77 -7.91
CA ARG A 117 -5.97 -7.85 -7.85
C ARG A 117 -5.33 -8.00 -6.47
N VAL A 118 -5.63 -7.13 -5.50
CA VAL A 118 -5.16 -7.26 -4.12
C VAL A 118 -5.52 -8.62 -3.48
N PRO A 119 -6.72 -9.19 -3.69
CA PRO A 119 -7.02 -10.54 -3.19
C PRO A 119 -6.08 -11.62 -3.73
N ASP A 120 -5.57 -11.49 -4.96
CA ASP A 120 -4.59 -12.43 -5.51
C ASP A 120 -3.22 -12.31 -4.83
N VAL A 121 -2.80 -11.09 -4.45
CA VAL A 121 -1.59 -10.87 -3.66
C VAL A 121 -1.71 -11.55 -2.31
N VAL A 122 -2.82 -11.33 -1.61
CA VAL A 122 -3.09 -11.94 -0.30
C VAL A 122 -3.08 -13.47 -0.38
N ARG A 123 -3.72 -14.04 -1.41
CA ARG A 123 -3.70 -15.48 -1.66
C ARG A 123 -2.29 -16.01 -1.89
N ALA A 124 -1.45 -15.28 -2.63
CA ALA A 124 -0.07 -15.68 -2.86
C ALA A 124 0.78 -15.65 -1.58
N MET A 125 0.57 -14.66 -0.71
CA MET A 125 1.24 -14.57 0.59
C MET A 125 0.84 -15.71 1.54
N ALA A 126 -0.43 -16.11 1.56
CA ALA A 126 -0.95 -17.16 2.44
C ALA A 126 -0.31 -18.55 2.20
N ASN A 127 0.30 -18.78 1.03
CA ASN A 127 1.06 -20.00 0.75
C ASN A 127 2.43 -20.03 1.44
N SER A 128 2.76 -19.01 2.23
CA SER A 128 3.98 -18.91 3.03
C SER A 128 3.64 -18.76 4.51
N SER A 129 4.60 -18.95 5.42
CA SER A 129 4.39 -18.69 6.84
C SER A 129 4.04 -17.22 7.06
N CYS A 130 2.83 -16.96 7.54
CA CYS A 130 2.31 -15.62 7.79
C CYS A 130 2.25 -15.41 9.30
N ASP A 131 3.06 -14.49 9.84
CA ASP A 131 2.93 -14.08 11.23
C ASP A 131 1.66 -13.22 11.43
N GLU A 132 1.38 -12.85 12.69
CA GLU A 132 0.19 -12.06 13.03
C GLU A 132 0.18 -10.68 12.35
N ALA A 133 1.35 -10.04 12.22
CA ALA A 133 1.47 -8.74 11.57
C ALA A 133 1.12 -8.83 10.08
N ALA A 134 1.64 -9.84 9.39
CA ALA A 134 1.31 -10.12 8.00
C ALA A 134 -0.19 -10.50 7.84
N CYS A 135 -0.78 -11.25 8.78
CA CYS A 135 -2.21 -11.56 8.78
C CYS A 135 -3.06 -10.29 8.91
N ARG A 136 -2.68 -9.36 9.80
CA ARG A 136 -3.37 -8.08 9.98
C ARG A 136 -3.33 -7.23 8.71
N VAL A 137 -2.17 -7.14 8.06
CA VAL A 137 -2.04 -6.43 6.77
C VAL A 137 -2.89 -7.09 5.70
N ALA A 138 -2.85 -8.42 5.57
CA ALA A 138 -3.66 -9.16 4.60
C ALA A 138 -5.17 -8.95 4.80
N ALA A 139 -5.65 -8.99 6.05
CA ALA A 139 -7.05 -8.75 6.37
C ALA A 139 -7.49 -7.32 6.04
N ALA A 140 -6.66 -6.32 6.36
CA ALA A 140 -6.92 -4.93 5.99
C ALA A 140 -6.91 -4.73 4.46
N ALA A 141 -5.97 -5.37 3.76
CA ALA A 141 -5.88 -5.34 2.30
C ALA A 141 -7.14 -5.90 1.63
N LEU A 142 -7.70 -7.00 2.15
CA LEU A 142 -8.99 -7.52 1.68
C LEU A 142 -10.14 -6.56 1.96
N ALA A 143 -10.15 -5.90 3.12
CA ALA A 143 -11.19 -4.92 3.45
C ALA A 143 -11.15 -3.72 2.48
N VAL A 144 -9.99 -3.14 2.16
CA VAL A 144 -9.90 -2.05 1.18
C VAL A 144 -10.28 -2.48 -0.23
N ALA A 145 -9.90 -3.69 -0.66
CA ALA A 145 -10.24 -4.21 -1.98
C ALA A 145 -11.75 -4.35 -2.20
N ASN A 146 -12.52 -4.46 -1.12
CA ASN A 146 -13.98 -4.55 -1.12
C ASN A 146 -14.67 -3.23 -0.71
N GLY A 147 -13.93 -2.11 -0.69
CA GLY A 147 -14.49 -0.78 -0.41
C GLY A 147 -14.74 -0.49 1.08
N HIS A 148 -14.19 -1.30 1.99
CA HIS A 148 -14.35 -1.13 3.44
C HIS A 148 -13.14 -0.43 4.09
N GLY A 149 -12.80 0.78 3.62
CA GLY A 149 -11.63 1.52 4.09
C GLY A 149 -11.57 1.76 5.60
N ARG A 150 -12.70 2.11 6.23
CA ARG A 150 -12.77 2.32 7.68
C ARG A 150 -12.57 1.04 8.50
N LEU A 151 -13.03 -0.10 7.97
CA LEU A 151 -12.77 -1.40 8.58
C LEU A 151 -11.28 -1.76 8.46
N ALA A 152 -10.68 -1.51 7.29
CA ALA A 152 -9.26 -1.74 7.07
C ALA A 152 -8.38 -0.91 8.03
N GLU A 153 -8.73 0.36 8.23
CA GLU A 153 -8.03 1.24 9.18
C GLU A 153 -8.12 0.70 10.61
N ALA A 154 -9.30 0.26 11.04
CA ALA A 154 -9.49 -0.36 12.35
C ALA A 154 -8.67 -1.65 12.49
N ILE A 155 -8.66 -2.51 11.46
CA ILE A 155 -7.85 -3.74 11.45
C ILE A 155 -6.37 -3.42 11.62
N LEU A 156 -5.83 -2.45 10.86
CA LEU A 156 -4.41 -2.07 10.98
C LEU A 156 -4.06 -1.48 12.35
N ALA A 157 -4.97 -0.72 12.96
CA ALA A 157 -4.77 -0.12 14.28
C ALA A 157 -4.71 -1.15 15.41
N LEU A 158 -5.29 -2.34 15.24
CA LEU A 158 -5.28 -3.45 16.22
C LEU A 158 -3.90 -4.13 16.30
N GLU A 159 -2.89 -3.37 16.69
CA GLU A 159 -1.61 -3.90 17.14
C GLU A 159 -1.79 -4.74 18.41
N PRO A 160 -0.89 -5.69 18.74
CA PRO A 160 -1.13 -6.68 19.80
C PRO A 160 -1.55 -6.06 21.15
N SER A 161 -0.90 -4.97 21.56
CA SER A 161 -1.23 -4.26 22.80
C SER A 161 -2.62 -3.63 22.78
N LEU A 162 -3.07 -3.10 21.63
CA LEU A 162 -4.41 -2.54 21.49
C LEU A 162 -5.46 -3.64 21.36
N LEU A 163 -5.12 -4.76 20.70
CA LEU A 163 -6.01 -5.90 20.54
C LEU A 163 -6.39 -6.49 21.90
N ASP A 164 -5.43 -6.70 22.80
CA ASP A 164 -5.68 -7.20 24.15
C ASP A 164 -6.61 -6.26 24.94
N ALA A 165 -6.33 -4.95 24.90
CA ALA A 165 -7.16 -3.94 25.55
C ALA A 165 -8.58 -3.88 24.96
N PHE A 166 -8.69 -4.00 23.63
CA PHE A 166 -9.97 -4.04 22.92
C PHE A 166 -10.78 -5.28 23.32
N MET A 167 -10.16 -6.45 23.39
CA MET A 167 -10.84 -7.69 23.77
C MET A 167 -11.30 -7.67 25.23
N ALA A 168 -10.50 -7.13 26.15
CA ALA A 168 -10.92 -6.92 27.53
C ALA A 168 -12.17 -6.04 27.61
N TRP A 169 -12.17 -4.91 26.91
CA TRP A 169 -13.33 -4.01 26.82
C TRP A 169 -14.57 -4.67 26.21
N VAL A 170 -14.42 -5.55 25.21
CA VAL A 170 -15.54 -6.30 24.63
C VAL A 170 -16.13 -7.27 25.65
N THR A 171 -15.29 -7.96 26.44
CA THR A 171 -15.76 -8.93 27.44
C THR A 171 -16.41 -8.32 28.67
N GLU A 172 -16.13 -7.05 28.96
CA GLU A 172 -16.71 -6.30 30.07
C GLU A 172 -18.06 -5.64 29.74
N ARG A 173 -18.55 -5.78 28.50
CA ARG A 173 -19.80 -5.19 28.01
C ARG A 173 -21.00 -6.12 28.05
#